data_AF-A0A539E5B6-F1
#
_entry.id   AF-A0A539E5B6-F1
#
_cell.length_a   1.000
_cell.length_b   1.000
_cell.length_c   1.000
_cell.angle_alpha   90.00
_cell.angle_beta   90.00
_cell.angle_gamma   90.00
#
_symmetry.space_group_name_H-M   'P 1'
#
loop_
_entity.id
_entity.type
_entity.pdbx_description
1 polymer ?
#
loop_
_entity_poly.entity_id
_entity_poly.type
_entity_poly.pdbx_seq_one_letter_code
_entity_poly.pdbx_strand_id
1 'polypeptide(L)'
;MNWNEFQSRLLGAGSTGIALDWSRVTGLESSLPPLTPKLVAALRQMAELEAGAMANPDEHRMVGHYWLRAPERAPTPAIGAEIRSTIDRILQFAQSIHSGVLVPPEAPAYRNVLLIGIGGSALGPQLVHAALGTSR
;
A
#
# COMPACT_ATOMS: atom_id res chain seq x y z
N MET A 1 8.85 -12.36 30.51
CA MET A 1 7.75 -12.74 29.61
C MET A 1 6.81 -13.67 30.36
N ASN A 2 5.81 -13.10 31.01
CA ASN A 2 4.68 -13.85 31.55
C ASN A 2 3.43 -13.58 30.72
N TRP A 3 2.39 -14.39 30.92
CA TRP A 3 1.12 -14.27 30.20
C TRP A 3 0.49 -12.86 30.30
N ASN A 4 0.64 -12.19 31.44
CA ASN A 4 0.08 -10.85 31.65
C ASN A 4 0.82 -9.77 30.81
N GLU A 5 2.15 -9.90 30.64
CA GLU A 5 2.93 -9.02 29.77
C GLU A 5 2.55 -9.19 28.30
N PHE A 6 2.27 -10.42 27.86
CA PHE A 6 1.75 -10.69 26.53
C PHE A 6 0.36 -10.04 26.34
N GLN A 7 -0.58 -10.29 27.26
CA GLN A 7 -1.94 -9.76 27.14
C GLN A 7 -1.99 -8.22 27.14
N SER A 8 -1.14 -7.55 27.91
CA SER A 8 -1.10 -6.09 27.98
C SER A 8 -0.42 -5.41 26.78
N ARG A 9 0.35 -6.16 25.98
CA ARG A 9 1.14 -5.65 24.84
C ARG A 9 0.79 -6.31 23.51
N LEU A 10 -0.36 -6.99 23.48
CA LEU A 10 -0.95 -7.54 22.28
C LEU A 10 -2.01 -6.57 21.76
N LEU A 11 -1.77 -5.99 20.59
CA LEU A 11 -2.85 -5.44 19.78
C LEU A 11 -3.51 -6.61 19.04
N GLY A 12 -4.72 -6.95 19.46
CA GLY A 12 -5.48 -8.06 18.89
C GLY A 12 -5.82 -7.88 17.41
N ALA A 13 -6.20 -8.98 16.76
CA ALA A 13 -6.35 -9.05 15.30
C ALA A 13 -7.45 -8.17 14.69
N GLY A 14 -8.41 -7.69 15.50
CA GLY A 14 -9.50 -6.83 15.05
C GLY A 14 -10.22 -7.35 13.80
N SER A 15 -10.70 -6.43 12.96
CA SER A 15 -11.31 -6.75 11.65
C SER A 15 -10.28 -7.04 10.55
N THR A 16 -9.01 -6.72 10.76
CA THR A 16 -7.95 -6.91 9.76
C THR A 16 -7.38 -8.32 9.75
N GLY A 17 -7.61 -9.10 10.81
CA GLY A 17 -6.99 -10.42 11.00
C GLY A 17 -5.50 -10.34 11.39
N ILE A 18 -4.97 -9.14 11.65
CA ILE A 18 -3.55 -8.91 11.93
C ILE A 18 -3.37 -8.55 13.40
N ALA A 19 -2.73 -9.44 14.15
CA ALA A 19 -2.30 -9.15 15.53
C ALA A 19 -0.87 -8.64 15.56
N LEU A 20 -0.59 -7.68 16.44
CA LEU A 20 0.75 -7.18 16.71
C LEU A 20 1.09 -7.41 18.19
N ASP A 21 2.06 -8.28 18.43
CA ASP A 21 2.63 -8.53 19.75
C ASP A 21 3.99 -7.84 19.88
N TRP A 22 4.08 -6.83 20.75
CA TRP A 22 5.36 -6.17 21.07
C TRP A 22 5.87 -6.53 22.47
N SER A 23 5.34 -7.56 23.11
CA SER A 23 5.75 -7.95 24.48
C SER A 23 7.22 -8.35 24.62
N ARG A 24 7.89 -8.69 23.51
CA ARG A 24 9.33 -8.97 23.46
C ARG A 24 10.21 -7.74 23.21
N VAL A 25 9.63 -6.55 23.03
CA VAL A 25 10.40 -5.31 22.92
C VAL A 25 10.75 -4.84 24.34
N THR A 26 12.05 -4.87 24.66
CA THR A 26 12.56 -4.46 25.97
C THR A 26 12.86 -2.97 26.03
N GLY A 27 12.51 -2.31 27.13
CA GLY A 27 12.85 -0.90 27.37
C GLY A 27 12.04 0.11 26.55
N LEU A 28 10.94 -0.32 25.93
CA LEU A 28 10.08 0.56 25.15
C LEU A 28 9.46 1.65 26.03
N GLU A 29 8.88 1.29 27.17
CA GLU A 29 8.18 2.21 28.06
C GLU A 29 9.09 3.31 28.61
N SER A 30 10.35 2.99 28.92
CA SER A 30 11.34 3.99 29.34
C SER A 30 11.81 4.89 28.19
N SER A 31 11.72 4.40 26.94
CA SER A 31 12.17 5.13 25.75
C SER A 31 11.11 6.05 25.17
N LEU A 32 9.82 5.82 25.45
CA LEU A 32 8.70 6.58 24.87
C LEU A 32 8.60 8.03 25.38
N PRO A 33 8.71 8.35 26.69
CA PRO A 33 8.54 9.71 27.19
C PRO A 33 9.43 10.77 26.52
N PRO A 34 10.76 10.56 26.34
CA PRO A 34 11.58 11.55 25.64
C PRO A 34 11.29 11.62 24.13
N LEU A 35 10.66 10.60 23.54
CA LEU A 35 10.27 10.57 22.13
C LEU A 35 8.88 11.18 21.88
N THR A 36 8.04 11.37 22.90
CA THR A 36 6.67 11.86 22.74
C THR A 36 6.55 13.11 21.85
N PRO A 37 7.38 14.17 22.01
CA PRO A 37 7.28 15.33 21.13
C PRO A 37 7.54 15.01 19.66
N LYS A 38 8.50 14.11 19.38
CA LYS A 38 8.82 13.66 18.02
C LYS A 38 7.71 12.79 17.43
N LEU A 39 7.07 11.94 18.23
CA LEU A 39 5.94 11.12 17.80
C LEU A 39 4.73 11.99 17.44
N VAL A 40 4.41 12.99 18.27
CA VAL A 40 3.35 13.97 17.97
C VAL A 40 3.67 14.73 16.68
N ALA A 41 4.91 15.17 16.50
CA ALA A 41 5.34 15.83 15.26
C ALA A 41 5.23 14.91 14.04
N ALA A 42 5.61 13.62 14.16
CA ALA A 42 5.50 12.64 13.08
C ALA A 42 4.03 12.41 12.68
N LEU A 43 3.12 12.30 13.64
CA LEU A 43 1.68 12.17 13.35
C LEU A 43 1.12 13.41 12.65
N ARG A 44 1.55 14.61 13.06
CA ARG A 44 1.16 15.85 12.38
C ARG A 44 1.68 15.89 10.93
N GLN A 45 2.96 15.55 10.73
CA GLN A 45 3.57 15.50 9.40
C GLN A 45 2.91 14.43 8.51
N MET A 46 2.50 13.30 9.07
CA MET A 46 1.74 12.28 8.35
C MET A 46 0.41 12.84 7.85
N ALA A 47 -0.33 13.58 8.68
CA ALA A 47 -1.58 14.23 8.27
C ALA A 47 -1.36 15.31 7.19
N GLU A 48 -0.31 16.13 7.33
CA GLU A 48 0.09 17.14 6.33
C GLU A 48 0.45 16.47 4.99
N LEU A 49 1.27 15.41 5.04
CA LEU A 49 1.66 14.61 3.89
C LEU A 49 0.42 14.01 3.20
N GLU A 50 -0.46 13.38 3.98
CA GLU A 50 -1.71 12.77 3.50
C GLU A 50 -2.68 13.77 2.85
N ALA A 51 -2.65 15.02 3.32
CA ALA A 51 -3.42 16.12 2.77
C ALA A 51 -2.78 16.76 1.52
N GLY A 52 -1.66 16.23 1.03
CA GLY A 52 -1.00 16.70 -0.18
C GLY A 52 0.01 17.82 0.04
N ALA A 53 0.62 17.92 1.21
CA ALA A 53 1.77 18.80 1.40
C ALA A 53 2.93 18.41 0.45
N MET A 54 3.74 19.41 0.09
CA MET A 54 4.96 19.21 -0.68
C MET A 54 6.02 18.51 0.18
N ALA A 55 5.96 17.19 0.20
CA ALA A 55 6.80 16.36 1.06
C ALA A 55 8.16 16.00 0.44
N ASN A 56 8.30 16.06 -0.88
CA ASN A 56 9.58 15.93 -1.56
C ASN A 56 10.04 17.33 -2.03
N PRO A 57 10.84 18.04 -1.22
CA PRO A 57 11.26 19.41 -1.53
C PRO A 57 12.24 19.46 -2.71
N ASP A 58 13.09 18.46 -2.88
CA ASP A 58 14.08 18.43 -3.96
C ASP A 58 13.39 18.31 -5.33
N GLU A 59 12.39 17.45 -5.43
CA GLU A 59 11.64 17.25 -6.67
C GLU A 59 10.41 18.16 -6.81
N HIS A 60 10.08 18.93 -5.76
CA HIS A 60 8.84 19.70 -5.68
C HIS A 60 7.62 18.84 -5.99
N ARG A 61 7.46 17.74 -5.23
CA ARG A 61 6.35 16.79 -5.42
C ARG A 61 5.60 16.48 -4.13
N MET A 62 4.29 16.25 -4.29
CA MET A 62 3.48 15.56 -3.30
C MET A 62 3.79 14.06 -3.30
N VAL A 63 3.55 13.37 -2.19
CA VAL A 63 3.72 11.91 -2.06
C VAL A 63 2.35 11.29 -1.84
N GLY A 64 1.77 10.66 -2.86
CA GLY A 64 0.33 10.34 -2.90
C GLY A 64 -0.06 8.87 -3.02
N HIS A 65 0.82 7.93 -2.69
CA HIS A 65 0.60 6.49 -2.96
C HIS A 65 -0.61 5.89 -2.21
N TYR A 66 -1.04 6.49 -1.10
CA TYR A 66 -2.26 6.09 -0.38
C TYR A 66 -3.54 6.56 -1.09
N TRP A 67 -3.51 7.65 -1.87
CA TRP A 67 -4.64 8.04 -2.73
C TRP A 67 -4.93 6.98 -3.79
N LEU A 68 -3.93 6.22 -4.23
CA LEU A 68 -4.12 5.11 -5.19
C LEU A 68 -5.02 4.00 -4.62
N ARG A 69 -5.21 3.93 -3.30
CA ARG A 69 -6.09 2.98 -2.61
C ARG A 69 -7.33 3.62 -1.99
N ALA A 70 -7.35 4.95 -1.88
CA ALA A 70 -8.43 5.76 -1.33
C ALA A 70 -8.54 7.09 -2.11
N PRO A 71 -9.00 7.08 -3.38
CA PRO A 71 -8.95 8.25 -4.27
C PRO A 71 -9.78 9.44 -3.79
N GLU A 72 -10.77 9.22 -2.94
CA GLU A 72 -11.56 10.24 -2.24
C GLU A 72 -10.75 11.08 -1.25
N ARG A 73 -9.57 10.59 -0.83
CA ARG A 73 -8.64 11.32 0.05
C ARG A 73 -7.63 12.16 -0.72
N ALA A 74 -7.69 12.17 -2.05
CA ALA A 74 -6.81 12.99 -2.87
C ALA A 74 -7.02 14.50 -2.60
N PRO A 75 -5.95 15.33 -2.63
CA PRO A 75 -6.03 16.75 -2.27
C PRO A 75 -6.85 17.58 -3.26
N THR A 76 -7.05 17.06 -4.48
CA THR A 76 -7.92 17.69 -5.47
C THR A 76 -8.86 16.67 -6.10
N PRO A 77 -10.09 17.08 -6.47
CA PRO A 77 -11.02 16.21 -7.20
C PRO A 77 -10.46 15.68 -8.52
N ALA A 78 -9.61 16.47 -9.18
CA ALA A 78 -8.96 16.09 -10.43
C ALA A 78 -8.03 14.87 -10.26
N ILE A 79 -7.17 14.88 -9.23
CA ILE A 79 -6.28 13.74 -8.93
C ILE A 79 -7.12 12.50 -8.60
N GLY A 80 -8.15 12.64 -7.76
CA GLY A 80 -9.04 11.53 -7.43
C GLY A 80 -9.74 10.96 -8.67
N ALA A 81 -10.17 11.81 -9.61
CA ALA A 81 -10.80 11.38 -10.85
C ALA A 81 -9.82 10.66 -11.79
N GLU A 82 -8.59 11.18 -11.90
CA GLU A 82 -7.54 10.55 -12.70
C GLU A 82 -7.21 9.15 -12.19
N ILE A 83 -7.02 9.00 -10.88
CA ILE A 83 -6.76 7.71 -10.22
C ILE A 83 -7.90 6.73 -10.51
N ARG A 84 -9.16 7.12 -10.26
CA ARG A 84 -10.33 6.27 -10.52
C ARG A 84 -10.39 5.83 -11.98
N SER A 85 -10.29 6.77 -12.93
CA SER A 85 -10.36 6.44 -14.35
C SER A 85 -9.22 5.52 -14.80
N THR A 86 -8.04 5.68 -14.22
CA THR A 86 -6.87 4.85 -14.53
C THR A 86 -7.08 3.42 -14.03
N ILE A 87 -7.55 3.27 -12.79
CA ILE A 87 -7.89 1.95 -12.21
C ILE A 87 -8.98 1.28 -13.06
N ASP A 88 -10.04 2.00 -13.41
CA ASP A 88 -11.14 1.46 -14.21
C ASP A 88 -10.66 0.97 -15.58
N ARG A 89 -9.80 1.74 -16.25
CA ARG A 89 -9.20 1.34 -17.53
C ARG A 89 -8.33 0.10 -17.41
N ILE A 90 -7.52 -0.01 -16.35
CA ILE A 90 -6.68 -1.19 -16.09
C ILE A 90 -7.55 -2.42 -15.87
N LEU A 91 -8.61 -2.30 -15.05
CA LEU A 91 -9.53 -3.40 -14.75
C LEU A 91 -10.31 -3.83 -16.00
N GLN A 92 -10.80 -2.88 -16.79
CA GLN A 92 -11.50 -3.16 -18.04
C GLN A 92 -10.60 -3.87 -19.06
N PHE A 93 -9.35 -3.42 -19.18
CA PHE A 93 -8.36 -4.07 -20.04
C PHE A 93 -8.10 -5.52 -19.58
N ALA A 94 -7.82 -5.71 -18.29
CA ALA A 94 -7.60 -7.04 -17.73
C ALA A 94 -8.83 -7.96 -17.91
N GLN A 95 -10.04 -7.45 -17.68
CA GLN A 95 -11.28 -8.18 -17.90
C GLN A 95 -11.43 -8.58 -19.37
N SER A 96 -11.16 -7.68 -20.31
CA SER A 96 -11.28 -7.94 -21.74
C SER A 96 -10.34 -9.07 -22.20
N ILE A 97 -9.15 -9.16 -21.62
CA ILE A 97 -8.21 -10.27 -21.83
C ILE A 97 -8.76 -11.56 -21.22
N HIS A 98 -9.20 -11.53 -19.96
CA HIS A 98 -9.69 -12.72 -19.25
C HIS A 98 -10.98 -13.29 -19.84
N SER A 99 -11.85 -12.44 -20.38
CA SER A 99 -13.13 -12.85 -21.01
C SER A 99 -12.99 -13.24 -22.47
N GLY A 100 -11.80 -13.15 -23.07
CA GLY A 100 -11.57 -13.46 -24.48
C GLY A 100 -12.19 -12.44 -25.46
N VAL A 101 -12.51 -11.23 -25.00
CA VAL A 101 -12.91 -10.12 -25.88
C VAL A 101 -11.69 -9.58 -26.64
N LEU A 102 -10.57 -9.47 -25.93
CA LEU A 102 -9.28 -9.09 -26.51
C LEU A 102 -8.41 -10.34 -26.63
N VAL A 103 -8.18 -10.77 -27.86
CA VAL A 103 -7.42 -11.98 -28.21
C VAL A 103 -6.26 -11.64 -29.15
N PRO A 104 -5.16 -12.42 -29.12
CA PRO A 104 -4.08 -12.24 -30.08
C PRO A 104 -4.52 -12.66 -31.49
N PRO A 105 -3.86 -12.16 -32.56
CA PRO A 105 -4.27 -12.46 -33.95
C PRO A 105 -4.25 -13.95 -34.33
N GLU A 106 -3.33 -14.72 -33.75
CA GLU A 106 -3.05 -16.11 -34.14
C GLU A 106 -3.38 -17.15 -33.05
N ALA A 107 -4.03 -16.74 -31.96
CA ALA A 107 -4.35 -17.65 -30.86
C ALA A 107 -5.68 -17.29 -30.20
N PRO A 108 -6.36 -18.27 -29.57
CA PRO A 108 -7.69 -18.05 -29.01
C PRO A 108 -7.69 -17.16 -27.75
N ALA A 109 -6.54 -16.95 -27.10
CA ALA A 109 -6.40 -16.08 -25.94
C ALA A 109 -4.93 -15.88 -25.52
N TYR A 110 -4.68 -14.83 -24.74
CA TYR A 110 -3.42 -14.65 -24.03
C TYR A 110 -3.28 -15.68 -22.89
N ARG A 111 -2.05 -16.16 -22.67
CA ARG A 111 -1.72 -17.16 -21.64
C ARG A 111 -0.58 -16.75 -20.72
N ASN A 112 0.27 -15.86 -21.20
CA ASN A 112 1.46 -15.41 -20.50
C ASN A 112 1.48 -13.88 -20.51
N VAL A 113 2.04 -13.30 -19.44
CA VAL A 113 2.32 -11.87 -19.33
C VAL A 113 3.83 -11.72 -19.15
N LEU A 114 4.46 -10.95 -20.04
CA LEU A 114 5.86 -10.55 -19.88
C LEU A 114 5.90 -9.14 -19.30
N LEU A 115 6.28 -9.03 -18.03
CA LEU A 115 6.51 -7.74 -17.37
C LEU A 115 7.98 -7.33 -17.54
N ILE A 116 8.21 -6.25 -18.28
CA ILE A 116 9.56 -5.69 -18.49
C ILE A 116 9.70 -4.45 -17.60
N GLY A 117 10.56 -4.54 -16.57
CA GLY A 117 10.78 -3.45 -15.64
C GLY A 117 11.98 -3.69 -14.72
N ILE A 118 12.42 -2.65 -14.02
CA ILE A 118 13.49 -2.68 -13.02
C ILE A 118 13.08 -1.89 -11.77
N GLY A 119 13.65 -2.21 -10.61
CA GLY A 119 13.40 -1.51 -9.36
C GLY A 119 11.92 -1.59 -8.95
N GLY A 120 11.33 -0.44 -8.60
CA GLY A 120 9.93 -0.36 -8.18
C GLY A 120 8.94 -0.91 -9.20
N SER A 121 9.27 -0.83 -10.50
CA SER A 121 8.41 -1.32 -11.59
C SER A 121 8.40 -2.84 -11.74
N ALA A 122 9.28 -3.58 -11.05
CA ALA A 122 9.35 -5.04 -11.10
C ALA A 122 9.18 -5.70 -9.71
N LEU A 123 9.84 -5.17 -8.68
CA LEU A 123 9.90 -5.82 -7.36
C LEU A 123 8.53 -5.89 -6.67
N GLY A 124 7.72 -4.83 -6.76
CA GLY A 124 6.37 -4.81 -6.20
C GLY A 124 5.45 -5.86 -6.85
N PRO A 125 5.30 -5.84 -8.18
CA PRO A 125 4.55 -6.87 -8.91
C PRO A 125 5.03 -8.30 -8.65
N GLN A 126 6.35 -8.53 -8.60
CA GLN A 126 6.92 -9.85 -8.30
C GLN A 126 6.56 -10.34 -6.90
N LEU A 127 6.66 -9.48 -5.88
CA LEU A 127 6.30 -9.82 -4.50
C LEU A 127 4.82 -10.22 -4.41
N VAL A 128 3.92 -9.42 -4.99
CA VAL A 128 2.48 -9.70 -4.97
C VAL A 128 2.15 -10.98 -5.73
N HIS A 129 2.79 -11.21 -6.88
CA HIS A 129 2.63 -12.45 -7.64
C HIS A 129 3.11 -13.67 -6.85
N ALA A 130 4.25 -13.60 -6.17
CA ALA A 130 4.75 -14.72 -5.36
C ALA A 130 3.88 -14.99 -4.12
N ALA A 131 3.33 -13.95 -3.50
CA ALA A 131 2.53 -14.07 -2.28
C ALA A 131 1.08 -14.53 -2.54
N LEU A 132 0.46 -14.09 -3.64
CA LEU A 132 -0.95 -14.36 -3.96
C LEU A 132 -1.13 -15.34 -5.12
N GLY A 133 -0.08 -15.59 -5.89
CA GLY A 133 -0.10 -16.57 -6.97
C GLY A 133 -0.23 -17.97 -6.41
N THR A 134 -1.11 -18.76 -7.00
CA THR A 134 -1.15 -20.19 -6.76
C THR A 134 -0.06 -20.85 -7.61
N SER A 135 0.72 -21.77 -7.02
CA SER A 135 1.49 -22.72 -7.81
C SER A 135 0.51 -23.43 -8.75
N ARG A 136 0.68 -23.24 -10.05
CA ARG A 136 0.05 -24.12 -11.04
C ARG A 136 0.83 -25.41 -11.11
#